data_AF-G3HWT1-F1
#
_entry.id   AF-G3HWT1-F1
#
_cell.length_a   1.000
_cell.length_b   1.000
_cell.length_c   1.000
_cell.angle_alpha   90.00
_cell.angle_beta   90.00
_cell.angle_gamma   90.00
#
_symmetry.space_group_name_H-M   'P 1'
#
loop_
_entity.id
_entity.type
_entity.pdbx_description
1 polymer ?
#
loop_
_entity_poly.entity_id
_entity_poly.type
_entity_poly.pdbx_seq_one_letter_code
_entity_poly.pdbx_strand_id
1 'polypeptide(L)'
;MGSMVGTGTAILTPLTDSKVISSYLPKEAISGLVCLISCAIGMVFTMETGNYWFDIFNDYAATLSLLLIVLVEIIAVCYVYGLKR
;
A
#
# COMPACT_ATOMS: atom_id res chain seq x y z
N MET A 1 -18.01 12.16 -9.24
CA MET A 1 -16.77 12.76 -9.80
C MET A 1 -15.89 13.39 -8.73
N GLY A 2 -16.42 14.09 -7.72
CA GLY A 2 -15.62 14.64 -6.63
C GLY A 2 -14.85 13.61 -5.78
N SER A 3 -15.44 12.44 -5.49
CA SER A 3 -14.79 11.43 -4.63
C SER A 3 -13.56 10.78 -5.27
N MET A 4 -13.61 10.45 -6.57
CA MET A 4 -12.47 9.83 -7.27
C MET A 4 -11.28 10.79 -7.39
N VAL A 5 -11.54 12.08 -7.57
CA VAL A 5 -10.50 13.12 -7.57
C VAL A 5 -9.89 13.25 -6.18
N GLY A 6 -10.73 13.23 -5.12
CA GLY A 6 -10.27 13.29 -3.73
C GLY A 6 -9.37 12.12 -3.33
N THR A 7 -9.71 10.88 -3.71
CA THR A 7 -8.87 9.71 -3.44
C THR A 7 -7.58 9.75 -4.28
N GLY A 8 -7.68 10.17 -5.55
CA GLY A 8 -6.51 10.35 -6.41
C GLY A 8 -5.50 11.34 -5.82
N THR A 9 -5.97 12.51 -5.36
CA THR A 9 -5.12 13.51 -4.72
C THR A 9 -4.55 13.06 -3.38
N ALA A 10 -5.31 12.30 -2.59
CA ALA A 10 -4.85 11.76 -1.31
C ALA A 10 -3.72 10.74 -1.45
N ILE A 11 -3.68 9.99 -2.56
CA ILE A 11 -2.58 9.06 -2.87
C ILE A 11 -1.40 9.81 -3.49
N LEU A 12 -1.67 10.77 -4.38
CA LEU A 12 -0.63 11.53 -5.09
C LEU A 12 0.18 12.46 -4.18
N THR A 13 -0.44 12.99 -3.12
CA THR A 13 0.17 13.94 -2.19
C THR A 13 1.35 13.32 -1.41
N PRO A 14 1.21 12.21 -0.67
CA PRO A 14 2.33 11.57 0.03
C PRO A 14 3.38 10.98 -0.93
N LEU A 15 2.97 10.53 -2.12
CA LEU A 15 3.92 10.04 -3.14
C LEU A 15 4.80 11.16 -3.71
N THR A 16 4.23 12.36 -3.91
CA THR A 16 4.98 13.52 -4.38
C THR A 16 5.85 14.13 -3.28
N ASP A 17 5.39 14.07 -2.03
CA ASP A 17 6.09 14.58 -0.84
C ASP A 17 7.28 13.69 -0.42
N SER A 18 7.25 12.39 -0.75
CA SER A 18 8.38 11.49 -0.54
C SER A 18 9.54 11.84 -1.48
N LYS A 19 10.48 12.63 -0.95
CA LYS A 19 11.70 13.14 -1.61
C LYS A 19 12.54 12.05 -2.30
N VAL A 20 12.39 10.79 -1.88
CA VAL A 20 13.09 9.62 -2.41
C VAL A 20 12.61 9.24 -3.83
N ILE A 21 11.32 9.40 -4.11
CA ILE A 21 10.71 9.00 -5.40
C ILE A 21 10.74 10.14 -6.43
N SER A 22 10.55 11.38 -5.97
CA SER A 22 10.54 12.59 -6.82
C SER A 22 11.91 12.88 -7.48
N SER A 23 13.00 12.37 -6.90
CA SER A 23 14.35 12.53 -7.45
C SER A 23 14.71 11.52 -8.55
N TYR A 24 13.98 10.40 -8.66
CA TYR A 24 14.30 9.31 -9.60
C TYR A 24 13.32 9.20 -10.77
N LEU A 25 12.07 9.67 -10.65
CA LEU A 25 11.03 9.51 -11.68
C LEU A 25 10.17 10.77 -11.86
N PRO A 26 9.74 11.08 -13.11
CA PRO A 26 8.82 12.19 -13.38
C PRO A 26 7.43 11.90 -12.80
N LYS A 27 6.78 12.97 -12.34
CA LYS A 27 5.45 13.00 -11.70
C LYS A 27 4.38 12.23 -12.51
N GLU A 28 4.51 12.29 -13.84
CA GLU A 28 3.61 11.64 -14.80
C GLU A 28 3.80 10.12 -14.84
N ALA A 29 5.04 9.64 -14.74
CA ALA A 29 5.33 8.20 -14.70
C ALA A 29 4.81 7.55 -13.41
N ILE A 30 4.82 8.28 -12.30
CA ILE A 30 4.29 7.80 -11.01
C ILE A 30 2.77 7.65 -11.09
N SER A 31 2.07 8.66 -11.62
CA SER A 31 0.62 8.59 -11.84
C SER A 31 0.24 7.46 -12.81
N GLY A 32 0.99 7.33 -13.91
CA GLY A 32 0.80 6.26 -14.89
C GLY A 32 1.03 4.86 -14.30
N LEU A 33 2.07 4.70 -13.48
CA LEU A 33 2.37 3.44 -12.80
C LEU A 33 1.28 3.09 -11.77
N VAL A 34 0.83 4.04 -10.96
CA VAL A 34 -0.27 3.84 -10.01
C VAL A 34 -1.55 3.42 -10.73
N CYS A 35 -1.86 4.04 -11.86
CA CYS A 35 -3.01 3.69 -12.68
C CYS A 35 -2.88 2.30 -13.31
N LEU A 36 -1.69 1.95 -13.84
CA LEU A 36 -1.44 0.62 -14.39
C LEU A 36 -1.53 -0.47 -13.32
N ILE A 37 -0.98 -0.23 -12.13
CA ILE A 37 -1.05 -1.17 -11.01
C ILE A 37 -2.52 -1.35 -10.57
N SER A 38 -3.28 -0.27 -10.40
CA SER A 38 -4.69 -0.37 -10.02
C SER A 38 -5.53 -1.06 -11.10
N CYS A 39 -5.23 -0.84 -12.38
CA CYS A 39 -5.87 -1.51 -13.50
C CYS A 39 -5.51 -3.02 -13.56
N ALA A 40 -4.25 -3.38 -13.35
CA ALA A 40 -3.80 -4.77 -13.31
C ALA A 40 -4.44 -5.53 -12.14
N ILE A 41 -4.50 -4.91 -10.95
CA ILE A 41 -5.19 -5.46 -9.78
C ILE A 41 -6.69 -5.63 -10.08
N GLY A 42 -7.33 -4.64 -10.70
CA GLY A 42 -8.72 -4.72 -11.15
C GLY A 42 -8.99 -5.84 -12.15
N MET A 43 -8.07 -6.07 -13.09
CA MET A 43 -8.15 -7.17 -14.05
C MET A 43 -8.08 -8.54 -13.38
N VAL A 44 -7.22 -8.72 -12.37
CA VAL A 44 -7.13 -9.97 -11.59
C VAL A 44 -8.45 -10.29 -10.89
N PHE A 45 -9.22 -9.27 -10.46
CA PHE A 45 -10.53 -9.46 -9.85
C PHE A 45 -11.65 -9.83 -10.83
N THR A 46 -11.50 -9.53 -12.13
CA THR A 46 -12.51 -9.86 -13.15
C THR A 46 -12.42 -11.29 -13.69
N MET A 47 -11.40 -12.06 -13.30
CA MET A 47 -11.27 -13.46 -13.71
C MET A 47 -12.20 -14.36 -12.86
N GLU A 48 -12.76 -15.43 -13.43
CA GLU A 48 -13.79 -16.28 -12.81
C GLU A 48 -13.37 -16.92 -11.46
N THR A 49 -12.06 -17.04 -11.22
CA THR A 49 -11.45 -17.53 -9.96
C THR A 49 -10.93 -16.38 -9.06
N GLY A 50 -10.99 -15.13 -9.54
CA GLY A 50 -10.45 -13.95 -8.86
C GLY A 50 -11.16 -13.61 -7.56
N ASN A 51 -12.43 -14.01 -7.41
CA ASN A 51 -13.18 -13.79 -6.18
C ASN A 51 -12.60 -14.58 -5.00
N TYR A 52 -12.06 -15.78 -5.21
CA TYR A 52 -11.42 -16.58 -4.15
C TYR A 52 -10.09 -15.98 -3.69
N TRP A 53 -9.28 -15.49 -4.62
CA TRP A 53 -8.03 -14.81 -4.31
C TRP A 53 -8.28 -13.48 -3.60
N PHE A 54 -9.33 -12.74 -3.99
CA PHE A 54 -9.72 -11.51 -3.32
C PHE A 54 -10.25 -11.74 -1.91
N ASP A 55 -11.11 -12.73 -1.71
CA ASP A 55 -11.70 -13.02 -0.40
C ASP A 55 -10.63 -13.44 0.60
N ILE A 56 -9.70 -14.32 0.17
CA ILE A 56 -8.51 -14.67 0.95
C ILE A 56 -7.63 -13.44 1.18
N PHE A 57 -7.34 -12.63 0.16
CA PHE A 57 -6.49 -11.45 0.38
C PHE A 57 -7.17 -10.45 1.31
N ASN A 58 -8.47 -10.23 1.22
CA ASN A 58 -9.20 -9.30 2.07
C ASN A 58 -9.26 -9.79 3.53
N ASP A 59 -9.55 -11.07 3.74
CA ASP A 59 -9.66 -11.67 5.08
C ASP A 59 -8.28 -11.77 5.78
N TYR A 60 -7.24 -12.11 5.01
CA TYR A 60 -5.89 -12.27 5.54
C TYR A 60 -5.05 -10.98 5.51
N ALA A 61 -5.29 -10.00 4.63
CA ALA A 61 -4.46 -8.79 4.54
C ALA A 61 -4.52 -7.95 5.81
N ALA A 62 -5.71 -7.78 6.39
CA ALA A 62 -5.85 -7.04 7.64
C ALA A 62 -5.07 -7.72 8.78
N THR A 63 -5.28 -9.03 8.95
CA THR A 63 -4.67 -9.82 10.02
C THR A 63 -3.15 -9.95 9.84
N LEU A 64 -2.66 -10.23 8.63
CA LEU A 64 -1.23 -10.34 8.33
C LEU A 64 -0.52 -9.00 8.49
N SER A 65 -1.14 -7.90 8.06
CA SER A 65 -0.56 -6.56 8.20
C SER A 65 -0.46 -6.15 9.66
N LEU A 66 -1.52 -6.37 10.46
CA LEU A 66 -1.49 -6.14 11.91
C LEU A 66 -0.43 -6.97 12.61
N LEU A 67 -0.32 -8.26 12.27
CA LEU A 67 0.66 -9.16 12.88
C LEU A 67 2.10 -8.73 12.54
N LEU A 68 2.36 -8.29 11.30
CA LEU A 68 3.66 -7.74 10.91
C LEU A 68 4.00 -6.44 11.65
N ILE A 69 3.04 -5.51 11.76
CA ILE A 69 3.25 -4.24 12.49
C ILE A 69 3.58 -4.53 13.95
N VAL A 70 2.80 -5.39 14.62
CA VAL A 70 3.03 -5.77 16.02
C VAL A 70 4.36 -6.48 16.19
N LEU A 71 4.75 -7.37 15.27
CA LEU A 71 6.04 -8.05 15.32
C LEU A 71 7.20 -7.06 15.21
N VAL A 72 7.13 -6.10 14.28
CA VAL A 72 8.14 -5.05 14.14
C VAL A 72 8.17 -4.15 15.38
N GLU A 73 7.02 -3.82 15.95
CA GLU A 73 6.92 -3.04 17.19
C GLU A 73 7.58 -3.76 18.36
N ILE A 74 7.31 -5.06 18.55
CA ILE A 74 7.94 -5.86 19.61
C ILE A 74 9.46 -5.96 19.39
N ILE A 75 9.91 -6.20 18.16
CA ILE A 75 11.34 -6.22 17.84
C ILE A 75 11.96 -4.86 18.14
N ALA A 76 11.34 -3.76 17.70
CA ALA A 76 11.82 -2.41 17.95
C ALA A 76 11.89 -2.11 19.46
N VAL A 77 10.88 -2.49 20.23
CA VAL A 77 10.89 -2.32 21.70
C VAL A 77 12.02 -3.13 22.34
N CYS A 78 12.14 -4.42 21.99
CA CYS A 78 13.15 -5.30 22.55
C CYS A 78 14.59 -4.91 22.18
N TYR A 79 14.83 -4.54 20.91
CA TYR A 79 16.18 -4.25 20.39
C TYR A 79 16.57 -2.78 20.45
N VAL A 80 15.66 -1.86 20.11
CA VAL A 80 15.96 -0.42 20.04
C VAL A 80 15.73 0.27 21.38
N TYR A 81 14.62 -0.05 22.06
CA TYR A 81 14.35 0.52 23.38
C TYR A 81 15.16 -0.18 24.48
N GLY A 82 15.41 -1.48 24.32
CA GLY A 82 16.19 -2.28 25.25
C GLY A 82 15.44 -2.50 26.56
N LEU A 83 15.20 -3.76 26.93
CA LEU A 83 14.63 -4.17 28.23
C LEU A 83 15.54 -3.84 29.44
N LYS A 84 16.47 -2.89 29.32
CA LYS A 84 17.42 -2.43 30.35
C LYS A 84 17.31 -0.93 30.61
N ARG A 85 16.10 -0.46 30.88
CA ARG A 85 15.90 0.56 31.90
C ARG A 85 15.11 -0.04 33.05
#